data_AF-A0A1A8UU71-F1
#
_entry.id   AF-A0A1A8UU71-F1
#
_cell.length_a   1.000
_cell.length_b   1.000
_cell.length_c   1.000
_cell.angle_alpha   90.00
_cell.angle_beta   90.00
_cell.angle_gamma   90.00
#
_symmetry.space_group_name_H-M   'P 1'
#
loop_
_entity.id
_entity.type
_entity.pdbx_description
1 polymer ?
#
loop_
_entity_poly.entity_id
_entity_poly.type
_entity_poly.pdbx_seq_one_letter_code
_entity_poly.pdbx_strand_id
1 'polypeptide(L)' 'TLVPSPIWCPTSLIVNGKETQFPVPEPGLPLNFVNSTGMCYEAEEVRQCLLKGLKESSVMSHADSLLLAEVEDEVRRQ' A
#
# COMPACT_ATOMS: atom_id res chain seq x y z
N THR A 1 7.15 -4.38 16.23
CA THR A 1 6.34 -3.38 15.50
C THR A 1 4.90 -3.79 15.54
N LEU A 2 3.98 -2.86 15.80
CA LEU A 2 2.54 -3.10 15.79
C LEU A 2 1.90 -2.20 14.73
N VAL A 3 1.02 -2.79 13.93
CA VAL A 3 0.20 -2.11 12.92
C VAL A 3 -1.24 -2.09 13.44
N PRO A 4 -1.77 -0.93 13.86
CA PRO A 4 -3.15 -0.82 14.32
C PRO A 4 -4.16 -1.14 13.21
N SER A 5 -5.37 -1.55 13.61
CA SER A 5 -6.47 -1.77 12.69
C SER A 5 -6.94 -0.44 12.07
N PRO A 6 -7.30 -0.41 10.77
CA PRO A 6 -7.26 -1.52 9.80
C PRO A 6 -5.84 -1.79 9.27
N ILE A 7 -5.39 -3.05 9.35
CA ILE A 7 -4.02 -3.42 9.00
C ILE A 7 -3.69 -3.29 7.51
N TRP A 8 -4.71 -3.31 6.64
CA TRP A 8 -4.56 -3.23 5.19
C TRP A 8 -4.50 -1.79 4.66
N CYS A 9 -4.81 -0.80 5.49
CA CYS A 9 -4.68 0.62 5.16
C CYS A 9 -4.40 1.46 6.43
N PRO A 10 -3.32 1.16 7.17
CA PRO A 10 -3.06 1.78 8.45
C PRO A 10 -2.57 3.22 8.29
N THR A 11 -3.01 4.11 9.18
CA THR A 11 -2.53 5.51 9.26
C THR A 11 -1.65 5.75 10.48
N SER A 12 -1.31 4.71 11.23
CA SER A 12 -0.30 4.78 12.28
C SER A 12 0.49 3.49 12.40
N LEU A 13 1.67 3.60 13.01
CA LEU A 13 2.60 2.49 13.17
C LEU A 13 3.35 2.66 14.49
N ILE A 14 3.37 1.61 15.31
CA ILE A 14 4.01 1.63 16.64
C ILE A 14 5.30 0.82 16.59
N VAL A 15 6.43 1.51 16.77
CA VAL A 15 7.77 0.91 16.82
C VAL A 15 8.38 1.21 18.17
N ASN A 16 8.82 0.18 18.90
CA ASN A 16 9.43 0.31 20.22
C ASN A 16 8.59 1.14 21.22
N GLY A 17 7.26 0.96 21.18
CA GLY A 17 6.31 1.70 22.03
C GLY A 17 6.04 3.15 21.59
N LYS A 18 6.71 3.64 20.53
CA LYS A 18 6.47 4.97 19.96
C LYS A 18 5.56 4.88 18.74
N GLU A 19 4.46 5.60 18.78
CA GLU A 19 3.53 5.73 17.65
C GLU A 19 3.97 6.85 16.69
N THR A 20 3.91 6.57 15.39
CA THR A 20 4.04 7.54 14.31
C THR A 20 2.77 7.52 13.47
N GLN A 21 2.26 8.70 13.09
CA GLN A 21 1.06 8.84 12.26
C GLN A 21 1.41 9.23 10.82
N PHE A 22 0.63 8.69 9.89
CA PHE A 22 0.71 8.89 8.44
C PHE A 22 -0.72 9.20 7.95
N PRO A 23 -1.19 10.45 8.11
CA PRO A 23 -2.54 10.82 7.72
C PRO A 23 -2.71 10.72 6.19
N VAL A 24 -3.87 10.25 5.74
CA VAL A 24 -4.28 10.29 4.32
C VAL A 24 -4.92 11.64 4.00
N PRO A 25 -4.93 12.08 2.73
CA PRO A 25 -5.56 13.33 2.36
C PRO A 25 -7.08 13.27 2.57
N GLU A 26 -7.69 14.44 2.78
CA GLU A 26 -9.14 14.54 2.91
C GLU A 26 -9.83 14.19 1.57
N PRO A 27 -10.93 13.43 1.59
CA PRO A 27 -11.63 13.04 0.39
C PRO A 27 -12.40 14.22 -0.22
N GLY A 28 -12.29 14.38 -1.55
CA GLY A 28 -13.09 15.37 -2.30
C GLY A 28 -14.52 14.90 -2.64
N LEU A 29 -14.79 13.60 -2.50
CA LEU A 29 -16.07 12.94 -2.80
C LEU A 29 -16.30 11.78 -1.82
N PRO A 30 -17.55 11.31 -1.64
CA PRO A 30 -17.82 10.12 -0.84
C PRO A 30 -17.04 8.90 -1.35
N LEU A 31 -16.44 8.14 -0.43
CA LEU A 31 -15.67 6.94 -0.72
C LEU A 31 -16.38 5.70 -0.17
N ASN A 32 -16.25 4.57 -0.87
CA ASN A 32 -16.87 3.31 -0.48
C ASN A 32 -16.10 2.57 0.62
N PHE A 33 -14.77 2.77 0.70
CA PHE A 33 -13.90 2.04 1.63
C PHE A 33 -13.06 3.01 2.47
N VAL A 34 -12.71 2.55 3.66
CA VAL A 34 -11.91 3.31 4.63
C VAL A 34 -10.53 3.63 4.07
N ASN A 35 -10.06 4.87 4.31
CA ASN A 35 -8.75 5.37 3.89
C ASN A 35 -8.47 5.29 2.38
N SER A 36 -9.48 5.12 1.52
CA SER A 36 -9.28 5.01 0.06
C SER A 36 -8.67 6.25 -0.59
N THR A 37 -8.69 7.43 0.05
CA THR A 37 -7.94 8.58 -0.47
C THR A 37 -6.45 8.26 -0.59
N GLY A 38 -5.91 7.35 0.24
CA GLY A 38 -4.51 6.90 0.16
C GLY A 38 -4.14 6.24 -1.18
N MET A 39 -5.11 5.79 -1.98
CA MET A 39 -4.86 5.28 -3.33
C MET A 39 -4.29 6.37 -4.28
N CYS A 40 -4.34 7.66 -3.90
CA CYS A 40 -3.63 8.69 -4.67
C CYS A 40 -2.11 8.47 -4.70
N TYR A 41 -1.54 7.81 -3.69
CA TYR A 41 -0.10 7.58 -3.59
C TYR A 41 0.38 6.51 -4.60
N GLU A 42 -0.37 5.42 -4.76
CA GLU A 42 -0.09 4.42 -5.80
C GLU A 42 -0.29 4.99 -7.21
N ALA A 43 -1.32 5.82 -7.41
CA ALA A 43 -1.56 6.49 -8.69
C ALA A 43 -0.41 7.44 -9.06
N GLU A 44 0.11 8.18 -8.08
CA GLU A 44 1.26 9.06 -8.27
C GLU A 44 2.54 8.27 -8.57
N GLU A 45 2.79 7.16 -7.87
CA GLU A 45 3.96 6.29 -8.16
C GLU A 45 3.92 5.74 -9.59
N VAL A 46 2.76 5.28 -10.06
CA VAL A 46 2.58 4.82 -11.46
C VAL A 46 2.87 5.96 -12.43
N ARG A 47 2.33 7.17 -12.17
CA ARG A 47 2.60 8.35 -13.00
C ARG A 47 4.09 8.65 -13.08
N GLN A 48 4.81 8.60 -11.96
CA GLN A 48 6.24 8.84 -11.89
C GLN A 48 7.05 7.78 -12.66
N CYS A 49 6.67 6.51 -12.57
CA CYS A 49 7.30 5.43 -13.33
C CYS A 49 7.16 5.66 -14.85
N LEU A 50 5.94 5.97 -15.31
CA LEU A 50 5.65 6.22 -16.72
C LEU A 50 6.41 7.43 -17.26
N LEU A 51 6.45 8.54 -16.51
CA LEU A 51 7.20 9.75 -16.90
C LEU A 51 8.70 9.50 -17.03
N LYS A 52 9.25 8.54 -16.26
CA LYS A 52 10.66 8.12 -16.34
C LYS A 52 10.90 7.04 -17.39
N GLY A 53 9.87 6.57 -18.10
CA GLY A 53 9.98 5.48 -19.08
C GLY A 53 10.25 4.11 -18.46
N LEU A 54 9.94 3.94 -17.17
CA LEU A 54 10.08 2.66 -16.47
C LEU A 54 8.91 1.74 -16.82
N LYS A 55 9.17 0.43 -16.78
CA LYS A 55 8.17 -0.61 -17.06
C LYS A 55 7.57 -1.23 -15.80
N GLU A 56 8.13 -0.91 -14.64
CA GLU A 56 7.72 -1.39 -13.32
C GLU A 56 8.12 -0.36 -12.25
N SER A 57 7.55 -0.49 -11.04
CA SER A 57 7.94 0.31 -9.88
C SER A 57 9.12 -0.33 -9.16
N SER A 58 10.03 0.49 -8.63
CA SER A 58 11.09 0.00 -7.75
C SER A 58 10.60 -0.35 -6.34
N VAL A 59 9.41 0.12 -5.95
CA VAL A 59 8.79 -0.17 -4.65
C VAL A 59 8.00 -1.49 -4.69
N MET A 60 7.46 -1.84 -5.86
CA MET A 60 6.72 -3.07 -6.10
C MET A 60 7.09 -3.61 -7.48
N SER A 61 8.15 -4.44 -7.53
CA SER A 61 8.64 -4.98 -8.79
C SER A 61 7.72 -6.09 -9.31
N HIS A 62 7.90 -6.48 -10.58
CA HIS A 62 7.21 -7.64 -11.12
C HIS A 62 7.57 -8.93 -10.36
N ALA A 63 8.83 -9.08 -9.96
CA ALA A 63 9.28 -10.23 -9.18
C ALA A 63 8.61 -10.30 -7.80
N ASP A 64 8.45 -9.16 -7.11
CA ASP A 64 7.74 -9.11 -5.83
C ASP A 64 6.26 -9.49 -5.99
N SER A 65 5.64 -9.04 -7.09
CA SER A 65 4.25 -9.39 -7.42
C SER A 65 4.08 -10.89 -7.65
N LEU A 66 5.01 -11.53 -8.36
CA LEU A 66 5.01 -12.97 -8.58
C LEU A 66 5.18 -13.74 -7.26
N LEU A 67 6.13 -13.32 -6.43
CA LEU A 67 6.37 -13.93 -5.12
C LEU A 67 5.11 -13.88 -4.24
N LEU A 68 4.43 -12.74 -4.18
CA LEU A 68 3.18 -12.62 -3.41
C LEU A 68 2.10 -13.55 -3.97
N ALA A 69 1.93 -13.60 -5.30
CA ALA A 69 0.95 -14.50 -5.92
C ALA A 69 1.24 -15.98 -5.60
N GLU A 70 2.50 -16.40 -5.65
CA GLU A 70 2.93 -17.76 -5.29
C GLU A 70 2.65 -18.08 -3.81
N VAL A 71 2.94 -17.14 -2.90
CA VAL A 71 2.67 -17.30 -1.47
C VAL A 71 1.17 -17.39 -1.20
N GLU A 72 0.36 -16.52 -1.80
CA GLU A 72 -1.10 -16.57 -1.68
C GLU A 72 -1.67 -17.88 -2.22
N ASP A 73 -1.15 -18.38 -3.34
CA ASP A 73 -1.51 -19.67 -3.90
C ASP A 73 -1.16 -20.83 -2.99
N GLU A 74 0.00 -20.79 -2.33
CA GLU A 74 0.37 -21.80 -1.34
C GLU A 74 -0.54 -21.77 -0.12
N VAL A 75 -0.85 -20.58 0.41
CA VAL A 75 -1.78 -20.44 1.54
C VAL A 75 -3.17 -20.98 1.20
N ARG A 76 -3.65 -20.78 -0.04
CA ARG A 76 -4.93 -21.33 -0.50
C ARG A 76 -4.95 -22.87 -0.60
N ARG A 77 -3.78 -23.52 -0.72
CA ARG A 77 -3.67 -24.98 -0.83
C ARG A 77 -3.65 -25.72 0.52
N GLN A 78 -3.33 -25.03 1.61
CA GLN A 78 -3.32 -25.58 2.97
C GLN A 78 -4.74 -25.75 3.53
#